data_AF-A0A7H8REL3-F1
#
_entry.id   AF-A0A7H8REL3-F1
#
_cell.length_a   1.000
_cell.length_b   1.000
_cell.length_c   1.000
_cell.angle_alpha   90.00
_cell.angle_beta   90.00
_cell.angle_gamma   90.00
#
_symmetry.space_group_name_H-M   'P 1'
#
loop_
_entity.id
_entity.type
_entity.pdbx_description
1 polymer ?
#
loop_
_entity_poly.entity_id
_entity_poly.type
_entity_poly.pdbx_seq_one_letter_code
_entity_poly.pdbx_strand_id
1 'polypeptide(L)'
;MPPKRAGGPIDRSKDVKITAQLVHASMKKARFMPPYFGHESLSASLYTGGKFFSFSLTFADNGVLSFGATDRRLELVRPVVEPPCKNTLTDIESLESDEELDTDEENENNLDFGTKTTNAQYSSLLAKAPPLEERVVGGCQPVGGRGKKLCAVEDMDDDDKLLYHLKLAKWTEREIHTKFVSEGRINYSQKTIGTRFCRMRRFIVDDTDERLKNGKAVWFESEQSLLPNAFTFATEKIQKERRALEKRKWDLVAEYIQKHEPTAMFSGDACRQQYEALIRGKAPVPPEKQRRLSPQTAGLLAARRKQVAYIKQLEKADRPKV
;
A
#
# COMPACT_ATOMS: atom_id res chain seq x y z
N MET A 1 -47.81 0.60 -39.15
CA MET A 1 -48.32 1.53 -38.12
C MET A 1 -48.31 0.80 -36.78
N PRO A 2 -47.63 1.29 -35.74
CA PRO A 2 -47.60 0.63 -34.44
C PRO A 2 -48.89 0.88 -33.65
N PRO A 3 -49.35 -0.08 -32.82
CA PRO A 3 -50.58 0.05 -32.06
C PRO A 3 -50.43 1.09 -30.93
N LYS A 4 -51.37 2.04 -30.88
CA LYS A 4 -51.50 3.00 -29.77
C LYS A 4 -51.88 2.22 -28.50
N ARG A 5 -50.96 2.18 -27.52
CA ARG A 5 -51.26 1.63 -26.19
C ARG A 5 -52.22 2.56 -25.45
N ALA A 6 -53.40 2.05 -25.12
CA ALA A 6 -54.36 2.74 -24.26
C ALA A 6 -53.78 2.85 -22.84
N GLY A 7 -53.45 4.06 -22.41
CA GLY A 7 -53.05 4.34 -21.04
C GLY A 7 -54.27 4.23 -20.12
N GLY A 8 -54.33 3.17 -19.32
CA GLY A 8 -55.32 3.05 -18.25
C GLY A 8 -55.13 4.14 -17.19
N PRO A 9 -56.19 4.50 -16.45
CA PRO A 9 -56.13 5.53 -15.41
C PRO A 9 -55.13 5.12 -14.32
N ILE A 10 -54.12 5.97 -14.10
CA ILE A 10 -53.13 5.80 -13.04
C ILE A 10 -53.84 6.02 -11.70
N ASP A 11 -53.97 4.94 -10.92
CA ASP A 11 -54.55 4.93 -9.58
C ASP A 11 -53.61 5.63 -8.59
N ARG A 12 -53.72 6.96 -8.50
CA ARG A 12 -52.93 7.82 -7.59
C ARG A 12 -53.17 7.55 -6.11
N SER A 13 -54.14 6.69 -5.75
CA SER A 13 -54.35 6.29 -4.35
C SER A 13 -53.24 5.38 -3.81
N LYS A 14 -52.43 4.80 -4.70
CA LYS A 14 -51.27 3.94 -4.36
C LYS A 14 -49.94 4.67 -4.35
N ASP A 15 -49.94 6.00 -4.50
CA ASP A 15 -48.72 6.78 -4.37
C ASP A 15 -48.23 6.69 -2.92
N VAL A 16 -47.20 5.86 -2.73
CA VAL A 16 -46.50 5.71 -1.45
C VAL A 16 -45.89 7.07 -1.12
N LYS A 17 -46.57 7.82 -0.26
CA LYS A 17 -46.03 9.08 0.26
C LYS A 17 -44.74 8.75 0.98
N ILE A 18 -43.62 9.24 0.46
CA ILE A 18 -42.32 9.15 1.12
C ILE A 18 -42.43 10.01 2.37
N THR A 19 -42.79 9.39 3.49
CA THR A 19 -42.89 10.09 4.78
C THR A 19 -41.49 10.38 5.30
N ALA A 20 -41.34 11.48 6.05
CA ALA A 20 -40.08 11.82 6.69
C ALA A 20 -39.55 10.69 7.60
N GLN A 21 -40.45 9.90 8.18
CA GLN A 21 -40.08 8.69 8.93
C GLN A 21 -39.42 7.62 8.06
N LEU A 22 -39.87 7.40 6.82
CA LEU A 22 -39.28 6.42 5.91
C LEU A 22 -37.85 6.81 5.53
N VAL A 23 -37.62 8.10 5.28
CA VAL A 23 -36.30 8.67 5.01
C VAL A 23 -35.39 8.52 6.23
N HIS A 24 -35.87 8.90 7.41
CA HIS A 24 -35.09 8.85 8.65
C HIS A 24 -34.76 7.41 9.09
N ALA A 25 -35.67 6.46 8.86
CA ALA A 25 -35.43 5.04 9.11
C ALA A 25 -34.37 4.46 8.14
N SER A 26 -34.34 4.93 6.90
CA SER A 26 -33.34 4.51 5.91
C SER A 26 -31.93 5.00 6.25
N MET A 27 -31.80 6.19 6.85
CA MET A 27 -30.50 6.75 7.25
C MET A 27 -29.96 6.16 8.57
N LYS A 28 -30.83 5.74 9.50
CA LYS A 28 -30.39 5.16 10.78
C LYS A 28 -29.78 3.76 10.65
N LYS A 29 -30.11 3.01 9.60
CA LYS A 29 -29.44 1.74 9.29
C LYS A 29 -28.37 2.02 8.26
N ALA A 30 -27.12 2.15 8.71
CA ALA A 30 -25.97 2.14 7.82
C ALA A 30 -26.03 0.83 7.02
N ARG A 31 -26.48 0.91 5.76
CA ARG A 31 -26.33 -0.18 4.80
C ARG A 31 -24.86 -0.20 4.47
N PHE A 32 -24.09 -0.93 5.27
CA PHE A 32 -22.77 -1.37 4.87
C PHE A 32 -22.98 -2.24 3.63
N MET A 33 -22.96 -1.61 2.45
CA MET A 33 -22.69 -2.30 1.21
C MET A 33 -21.18 -2.48 1.19
N PRO A 34 -20.66 -3.67 1.52
CA PRO A 34 -19.25 -3.93 1.27
C PRO A 34 -18.99 -3.60 -0.21
N PRO A 35 -17.88 -2.93 -0.52
CA PRO A 35 -17.53 -2.65 -1.91
C PRO A 35 -17.55 -3.99 -2.65
N TYR A 36 -18.34 -4.05 -3.71
CA TYR A 36 -18.59 -5.24 -4.51
C TYR A 36 -17.31 -5.59 -5.29
N PHE A 37 -16.32 -6.17 -4.61
CA PHE A 37 -15.15 -6.76 -5.24
C PHE A 37 -15.47 -8.21 -5.61
N GLY A 38 -16.27 -8.36 -6.66
CA GLY A 38 -16.40 -9.64 -7.36
C GLY A 38 -15.14 -9.91 -8.17
N HIS A 39 -14.07 -10.34 -7.50
CA HIS A 39 -12.98 -11.02 -8.18
C HIS A 39 -12.96 -12.47 -7.70
N GLU A 40 -13.36 -13.36 -8.60
CA GLU A 40 -13.03 -14.77 -8.53
C GLU A 40 -11.53 -14.91 -8.23
N SER A 41 -11.18 -15.81 -7.32
CA SER A 41 -9.78 -16.12 -7.02
C SER A 41 -9.08 -16.57 -8.29
N LEU A 42 -8.23 -15.70 -8.85
CA LEU A 42 -7.34 -16.05 -9.95
C LEU A 42 -6.52 -17.27 -9.52
N SER A 43 -6.73 -18.40 -10.18
CA SER A 43 -5.98 -19.62 -9.90
C SER A 43 -4.51 -19.39 -10.24
N ALA A 44 -3.63 -19.62 -9.25
CA ALA A 44 -2.19 -19.49 -9.43
C ALA A 44 -1.63 -20.39 -10.56
N SER A 45 -2.38 -21.42 -10.95
CA SER A 45 -2.03 -22.34 -12.04
C SER A 45 -2.02 -21.71 -13.43
N LEU A 46 -2.63 -20.53 -13.62
CA LEU A 46 -2.65 -19.86 -14.93
C LEU A 46 -1.39 -19.00 -15.19
N TYR A 47 -0.54 -18.78 -14.18
CA TYR A 47 0.68 -17.96 -14.31
C TYR A 47 2.00 -18.74 -14.19
N THR A 48 1.97 -20.04 -13.91
CA THR A 48 3.17 -20.89 -13.96
C THR A 48 3.49 -21.35 -15.40
N GLY A 49 3.54 -20.40 -16.32
CA GLY A 49 4.08 -20.56 -17.67
C GLY A 49 5.52 -20.06 -17.72
N GLY A 50 6.42 -20.67 -16.94
CA GLY A 50 7.81 -20.24 -16.87
C GLY A 50 8.69 -21.37 -16.36
N LYS A 51 9.48 -21.94 -17.27
CA LYS A 51 10.46 -23.01 -17.10
C LYS A 51 11.16 -22.97 -15.74
N PHE A 52 10.72 -23.79 -14.80
CA PHE A 52 11.48 -24.09 -13.59
C PHE A 52 12.71 -24.91 -14.00
N PHE A 53 13.90 -24.33 -13.82
CA PHE A 53 15.12 -25.10 -13.67
C PHE A 53 14.94 -25.98 -12.44
N SER A 54 14.75 -27.29 -12.64
CA SER A 54 14.72 -28.26 -11.57
C SER A 54 16.13 -28.37 -10.99
N PHE A 55 16.38 -27.74 -9.85
CA PHE A 55 17.57 -28.02 -9.04
C PHE A 55 17.22 -29.21 -8.15
N SER A 56 17.58 -30.43 -8.57
CA SER A 56 17.44 -31.60 -7.70
C SER A 56 18.60 -31.59 -6.69
N LEU A 57 18.29 -31.30 -5.44
CA LEU A 57 19.23 -31.51 -4.33
C LEU A 57 19.13 -32.99 -3.91
N THR A 58 20.07 -33.82 -4.34
CA THR A 58 20.20 -35.17 -3.80
C THR A 58 21.08 -35.12 -2.55
N PHE A 59 20.52 -35.57 -1.43
CA PHE A 59 21.23 -35.71 -0.16
C PHE A 59 21.92 -37.07 -0.14
N ALA A 60 23.24 -37.08 -0.03
CA ALA A 60 24.02 -38.32 0.17
C ALA A 60 24.26 -38.51 1.68
N ASP A 61 24.02 -39.72 2.18
CA ASP A 61 24.05 -40.10 3.61
C ASP A 61 25.43 -40.08 4.29
N ASN A 62 26.46 -39.55 3.63
CA ASN A 62 27.78 -39.41 4.22
C ASN A 62 28.14 -37.92 4.26
N GLY A 63 27.96 -37.29 5.43
CA GLY A 63 27.99 -35.85 5.65
C GLY A 63 29.32 -35.15 5.34
N VAL A 64 29.62 -35.01 4.05
CA VAL A 64 30.70 -34.18 3.50
C VAL A 64 30.13 -33.45 2.29
N LEU A 65 29.98 -32.12 2.40
CA LEU A 65 29.57 -31.24 1.31
C LEU A 65 30.71 -31.16 0.29
N SER A 66 30.57 -31.90 -0.82
CA SER A 66 31.47 -31.80 -1.98
C SER A 66 30.81 -30.94 -3.06
N PHE A 67 31.35 -29.74 -3.27
CA PHE A 67 30.96 -28.88 -4.40
C PHE A 67 31.78 -29.29 -5.63
N GLY A 68 31.15 -30.03 -6.55
CA GLY A 68 31.71 -30.33 -7.86
C GLY A 68 31.68 -29.09 -8.76
N ALA A 69 32.81 -28.39 -8.84
CA ALA A 69 33.01 -27.29 -9.78
C ALA A 69 33.21 -27.85 -11.19
N THR A 70 32.26 -27.61 -12.09
CA THR A 70 32.51 -27.75 -13.53
C THR A 70 33.39 -26.61 -14.00
N ASP A 71 34.51 -27.02 -14.57
CA ASP A 71 35.57 -26.26 -15.22
C ASP A 71 35.06 -25.08 -16.06
N ARG A 72 35.24 -23.86 -15.54
CA ARG A 72 35.12 -22.62 -16.30
C ARG A 72 36.32 -21.75 -15.96
N ARG A 73 37.33 -21.86 -16.82
CA ARG A 73 38.50 -20.99 -16.96
C ARG A 73 38.07 -19.52 -16.94
N LEU A 74 38.13 -18.88 -15.78
CA LEU A 74 38.05 -17.44 -15.61
C LEU A 74 39.45 -16.91 -15.34
N GLU A 75 39.87 -15.98 -16.18
CA GLU A 75 41.14 -15.28 -16.07
C GLU A 75 41.20 -14.46 -14.77
N LEU A 76 42.34 -14.59 -14.11
CA LEU A 76 42.69 -13.99 -12.84
C LEU A 76 42.90 -12.47 -13.02
N VAL A 77 41.81 -11.68 -12.91
CA VAL A 77 41.90 -10.23 -12.75
C VAL A 77 42.40 -9.94 -11.33
N ARG A 78 43.60 -9.35 -11.23
CA ARG A 78 44.20 -8.92 -9.96
C ARG A 78 43.35 -7.82 -9.31
N PRO A 79 43.17 -7.83 -7.97
CA PRO A 79 42.48 -6.75 -7.27
C PRO A 79 43.34 -5.48 -7.29
N VAL A 80 42.73 -4.39 -7.75
CA VAL A 80 43.27 -3.02 -7.61
C VAL A 80 43.22 -2.67 -6.13
N VAL A 81 44.39 -2.47 -5.53
CA VAL A 81 44.56 -1.95 -4.18
C VAL A 81 44.31 -0.45 -4.23
N GLU A 82 43.17 0.00 -3.73
CA GLU A 82 42.93 1.43 -3.48
C GLU A 82 43.74 1.90 -2.25
N PRO A 83 44.41 3.07 -2.33
CA PRO A 83 45.17 3.61 -1.20
C PRO A 83 44.25 4.22 -0.12
N PRO A 84 44.68 4.21 1.15
CA PRO A 84 43.90 4.74 2.26
C PRO A 84 43.86 6.27 2.25
N CYS A 85 42.68 6.84 1.99
CA CYS A 85 42.41 8.25 2.23
C CYS A 85 42.35 8.50 3.75
N LYS A 86 43.41 9.13 4.26
CA LYS A 86 43.42 9.78 5.58
C LYS A 86 42.83 11.18 5.42
N ASN A 87 41.75 11.51 6.13
CA ASN A 87 41.33 12.86 6.51
C ASN A 87 40.55 12.71 7.84
N THR A 88 41.18 12.89 9.02
CA THR A 88 41.05 14.10 9.88
C THR A 88 39.59 14.57 9.98
N LEU A 89 38.80 14.13 10.96
CA LEU A 89 38.72 14.63 12.34
C LEU A 89 38.82 16.16 12.43
N THR A 90 37.68 16.83 12.36
CA THR A 90 37.37 18.03 13.16
C THR A 90 35.87 18.04 13.47
N ASP A 91 35.60 18.34 14.73
CA ASP A 91 34.31 18.46 15.39
C ASP A 91 33.31 19.34 14.62
N ILE A 92 32.08 18.83 14.47
CA ILE A 92 30.90 19.66 14.21
C ILE A 92 29.97 19.40 15.37
N GLU A 93 29.94 20.38 16.26
CA GLU A 93 29.06 20.46 17.42
C GLU A 93 27.59 20.35 17.00
N SER A 94 26.85 19.62 17.82
CA SER A 94 25.39 19.61 17.90
C SER A 94 24.82 21.02 17.86
N LEU A 95 24.11 21.34 16.77
CA LEU A 95 23.02 22.30 16.78
C LEU A 95 21.74 21.52 16.47
N GLU A 96 21.11 21.03 17.54
CA GLU A 96 19.71 20.62 17.54
C GLU A 96 18.87 21.91 17.42
N SER A 97 18.52 22.29 16.18
CA SER A 97 17.47 23.28 15.93
C SER A 97 16.15 22.55 15.70
N ASP A 98 15.34 22.47 16.76
CA ASP A 98 13.93 22.12 16.67
C ASP A 98 13.17 23.27 16.00
N GLU A 99 13.16 23.32 14.66
CA GLU A 99 12.13 24.03 13.91
C GLU A 99 11.08 23.01 13.46
N GLU A 100 10.02 22.90 14.27
CA GLU A 100 8.74 22.30 13.87
C GLU A 100 8.12 23.17 12.77
N LEU A 101 8.48 22.89 11.53
CA LEU A 101 7.83 23.42 10.35
C LEU A 101 6.60 22.55 10.05
N ASP A 102 5.48 22.93 10.67
CA ASP A 102 4.13 22.41 10.36
C ASP A 102 3.81 22.71 8.90
N THR A 103 4.16 21.77 8.03
CA THR A 103 3.70 21.74 6.65
C THR A 103 2.49 20.81 6.59
N ASP A 104 1.31 21.41 6.69
CA ASP A 104 0.03 20.79 6.33
C ASP A 104 0.00 20.51 4.82
N GLU A 105 0.81 19.56 4.35
CA GLU A 105 0.63 18.95 3.04
C GLU A 105 -0.41 17.85 3.14
N GLU A 106 -1.60 18.16 2.64
CA GLU A 106 -2.71 17.25 2.40
C GLU A 106 -2.23 15.99 1.67
N ASN A 107 -1.97 14.94 2.46
CA ASN A 107 -1.61 13.61 2.01
C ASN A 107 -2.86 12.89 1.50
N GLU A 108 -3.37 13.28 0.33
CA GLU A 108 -4.32 12.50 -0.45
C GLU A 108 -3.58 11.37 -1.18
N ASN A 109 -3.08 10.37 -0.45
CA ASN A 109 -2.79 9.02 -0.97
C ASN A 109 -2.54 8.04 0.19
N ASN A 110 -3.52 7.94 1.10
CA ASN A 110 -3.52 6.88 2.10
C ASN A 110 -4.27 5.64 1.54
N LEU A 111 -3.55 4.79 0.80
CA LEU A 111 -3.98 3.42 0.53
C LEU A 111 -3.71 2.59 1.80
N ASP A 112 -4.68 2.63 2.70
CA ASP A 112 -4.72 1.83 3.92
C ASP A 112 -4.89 0.34 3.58
N PHE A 113 -3.77 -0.38 3.49
CA PHE A 113 -3.76 -1.84 3.34
C PHE A 113 -3.93 -2.48 4.73
N GLY A 114 -5.16 -2.41 5.25
CA GLY A 114 -5.56 -3.06 6.49
C GLY A 114 -5.77 -4.56 6.31
N THR A 115 -4.77 -5.38 6.63
CA THR A 115 -4.92 -6.83 6.77
C THR A 115 -5.70 -7.14 8.05
N LYS A 116 -6.99 -7.46 7.93
CA LYS A 116 -7.77 -8.09 9.01
C LYS A 116 -8.31 -9.44 8.55
N THR A 117 -7.57 -10.48 8.93
CA THR A 117 -7.95 -11.89 8.87
C THR A 117 -9.03 -12.16 9.92
N THR A 118 -10.27 -12.44 9.48
CA THR A 118 -11.23 -13.15 10.34
C THR A 118 -11.97 -14.21 9.52
N ASN A 119 -12.05 -15.38 10.15
CA ASN A 119 -12.54 -16.65 9.67
C ASN A 119 -14.07 -16.68 9.76
N ALA A 120 -14.78 -16.93 8.66
CA ALA A 120 -16.22 -17.18 8.67
C ALA A 120 -16.59 -18.18 7.57
N GLN A 121 -16.96 -19.38 8.02
CA GLN A 121 -17.62 -20.42 7.23
C GLN A 121 -19.02 -19.93 6.82
N TYR A 122 -19.36 -20.03 5.53
CA TYR A 122 -20.76 -19.93 5.09
C TYR A 122 -21.06 -20.94 3.98
N SER A 123 -22.19 -21.60 4.19
CA SER A 123 -22.81 -22.66 3.41
C SER A 123 -23.37 -22.15 2.07
N SER A 124 -23.25 -23.00 1.06
CA SER A 124 -23.84 -22.83 -0.26
C SER A 124 -25.34 -23.12 -0.23
N LEU A 125 -26.15 -22.15 -0.69
CA LEU A 125 -27.51 -22.43 -1.15
C LEU A 125 -27.75 -21.73 -2.49
N LEU A 126 -28.10 -22.54 -3.48
CA LEU A 126 -28.47 -22.17 -4.84
C LEU A 126 -29.69 -21.23 -4.85
N ALA A 127 -29.57 -20.10 -5.55
CA ALA A 127 -30.72 -19.31 -5.98
C ALA A 127 -30.61 -18.99 -7.48
N LYS A 128 -31.67 -19.34 -8.22
CA LYS A 128 -31.83 -19.19 -9.68
C LYS A 128 -31.80 -17.71 -10.10
N ALA A 129 -31.04 -17.40 -11.14
CA ALA A 129 -31.03 -16.10 -11.80
C ALA A 129 -32.34 -15.83 -12.59
N PRO A 130 -32.92 -14.62 -12.55
CA PRO A 130 -34.04 -14.23 -13.39
C PRO A 130 -33.58 -13.83 -14.82
N PRO A 131 -34.49 -13.82 -15.81
CA PRO A 131 -34.15 -13.60 -17.22
C PRO A 131 -33.73 -12.16 -17.50
N LEU A 132 -32.73 -12.00 -18.37
CA LEU A 132 -32.21 -10.74 -18.88
C LEU A 132 -33.26 -10.01 -19.73
N GLU A 133 -33.99 -9.06 -19.14
CA GLU A 133 -34.60 -7.99 -19.91
C GLU A 133 -33.52 -7.00 -20.36
N GLU A 134 -33.51 -6.76 -21.66
CA GLU A 134 -32.61 -5.90 -22.41
C GLU A 134 -32.71 -4.45 -21.93
N ARG A 135 -31.96 -4.14 -20.88
CA ARG A 135 -31.76 -2.77 -20.41
C ARG A 135 -30.85 -2.09 -21.43
N VAL A 136 -31.41 -1.20 -22.25
CA VAL A 136 -30.65 -0.25 -23.08
C VAL A 136 -29.90 0.68 -22.13
N VAL A 137 -28.75 0.21 -21.67
CA VAL A 137 -27.74 1.01 -21.01
C VAL A 137 -27.06 1.79 -22.12
N GLY A 138 -27.44 3.05 -22.28
CA GLY A 138 -26.64 4.06 -22.97
C GLY A 138 -25.34 4.32 -22.20
N GLY A 139 -24.53 3.28 -22.01
CA GLY A 139 -23.14 3.42 -21.63
C GLY A 139 -22.42 3.98 -22.83
N CYS A 140 -21.66 5.05 -22.63
CA CYS A 140 -20.69 5.52 -23.60
C CYS A 140 -19.87 4.31 -24.06
N GLN A 141 -20.17 3.78 -25.25
CA GLN A 141 -19.35 2.73 -25.82
C GLN A 141 -17.92 3.27 -25.90
N PRO A 142 -16.90 2.51 -25.47
CA PRO A 142 -15.54 2.87 -25.77
C PRO A 142 -15.46 3.01 -27.29
N VAL A 143 -15.13 4.22 -27.75
CA VAL A 143 -15.05 4.57 -29.16
C VAL A 143 -14.27 3.46 -29.86
N GLY A 144 -14.89 2.77 -30.81
CA GLY A 144 -14.40 1.55 -31.46
C GLY A 144 -13.14 1.72 -32.31
N GLY A 145 -12.29 2.69 -32.02
CA GLY A 145 -10.92 2.77 -32.49
C GLY A 145 -10.01 2.20 -31.39
N ARG A 146 -9.13 1.28 -31.76
CA ARG A 146 -7.94 0.91 -30.96
C ARG A 146 -7.41 2.20 -30.32
N GLY A 147 -7.52 2.33 -29.00
CA GLY A 147 -7.13 3.55 -28.31
C GLY A 147 -5.75 3.97 -28.82
N LYS A 148 -5.66 5.17 -29.43
CA LYS A 148 -4.44 5.61 -30.11
C LYS A 148 -3.26 5.39 -29.16
N LYS A 149 -2.22 4.73 -29.69
CA LYS A 149 -1.02 4.43 -28.93
C LYS A 149 -0.47 5.75 -28.39
N LEU A 150 0.02 5.71 -27.14
CA LEU A 150 0.77 6.83 -26.59
C LEU A 150 2.10 6.87 -27.32
N CYS A 151 2.53 8.08 -27.68
CA CYS A 151 3.74 8.33 -28.44
C CYS A 151 4.56 9.42 -27.73
N ALA A 152 5.78 9.67 -28.25
CA ALA A 152 6.64 10.73 -27.76
C ALA A 152 5.93 12.08 -27.87
N VAL A 153 6.37 13.08 -27.11
CA VAL A 153 5.70 14.40 -27.07
C VAL A 153 5.51 14.99 -28.45
N GLU A 154 6.51 14.85 -29.32
CA GLU A 154 6.51 15.34 -30.70
C GLU A 154 5.39 14.70 -31.54
N ASP A 155 5.11 13.42 -31.32
CA ASP A 155 4.15 12.61 -32.07
C ASP A 155 2.74 12.59 -31.46
N MET A 156 2.52 13.26 -30.33
CA MET A 156 1.20 13.37 -29.71
C MET A 156 0.24 14.24 -30.54
N ASP A 157 -1.06 13.91 -30.48
CA ASP A 157 -2.13 14.75 -31.03
C ASP A 157 -2.13 16.13 -30.33
N ASP A 158 -2.53 17.19 -31.04
CA ASP A 158 -2.52 18.57 -30.50
C ASP A 158 -3.37 18.71 -29.22
N ASP A 159 -4.48 17.97 -29.14
CA ASP A 159 -5.34 17.95 -27.95
C ASP A 159 -4.66 17.27 -26.75
N ASP A 160 -3.89 16.20 -26.97
CA ASP A 160 -3.11 15.55 -25.92
C ASP A 160 -1.94 16.43 -25.45
N LYS A 161 -1.25 17.11 -26.37
CA LYS A 161 -0.21 18.10 -26.07
C LYS A 161 -0.77 19.22 -25.19
N LEU A 162 -1.89 19.80 -25.59
CA LEU A 162 -2.55 20.87 -24.82
C LEU A 162 -2.98 20.37 -23.44
N LEU A 163 -3.60 19.19 -23.35
CA LEU A 163 -4.00 18.59 -22.07
C LEU A 163 -2.78 18.38 -21.17
N TYR A 164 -1.68 17.85 -21.70
CA TYR A 164 -0.44 17.63 -20.98
C TYR A 164 0.15 18.93 -20.41
N HIS A 165 0.25 19.99 -21.23
CA HIS A 165 0.77 21.28 -20.79
C HIS A 165 -0.14 21.97 -19.76
N LEU A 166 -1.46 21.90 -19.90
CA LEU A 166 -2.39 22.44 -18.90
C LEU A 166 -2.25 21.72 -17.55
N LYS A 167 -2.05 20.40 -17.56
CA LYS A 167 -1.78 19.64 -16.32
C LYS A 167 -0.43 20.00 -15.70
N LEU A 168 0.62 20.25 -16.50
CA LEU A 168 1.89 20.75 -15.99
C LEU A 168 1.74 22.15 -15.37
N ALA A 169 0.92 23.01 -15.97
CA ALA A 169 0.53 24.32 -15.46
C ALA A 169 -0.47 24.26 -14.28
N LYS A 170 -0.71 23.08 -13.70
CA LYS A 170 -1.56 22.85 -12.52
C LYS A 170 -3.05 23.20 -12.69
N TRP A 171 -3.58 23.17 -13.91
CA TRP A 171 -5.02 23.31 -14.13
C TRP A 171 -5.78 22.11 -13.56
N THR A 172 -6.94 22.37 -12.95
CA THR A 172 -7.85 21.32 -12.48
C THR A 172 -8.53 20.62 -13.66
N GLU A 173 -8.92 19.35 -13.48
CA GLU A 173 -9.60 18.58 -14.53
C GLU A 173 -10.89 19.26 -15.00
N ARG A 174 -11.58 19.97 -14.10
CA ARG A 174 -12.80 20.73 -14.40
C ARG A 174 -12.52 21.92 -15.32
N GLU A 175 -11.45 22.66 -15.05
CA GLU A 175 -11.05 23.81 -15.87
C GLU A 175 -10.60 23.34 -17.26
N ILE A 176 -9.81 22.26 -17.32
CA ILE A 176 -9.38 21.66 -18.59
C ILE A 176 -10.59 21.22 -19.40
N HIS A 177 -11.53 20.49 -18.80
CA HIS A 177 -12.78 20.09 -19.47
C HIS A 177 -13.54 21.30 -20.02
N THR A 178 -13.73 22.33 -19.18
CA THR A 178 -14.46 23.54 -19.58
C THR A 178 -13.78 24.25 -20.75
N LYS A 179 -12.45 24.35 -20.72
CA LYS A 179 -11.66 24.92 -21.81
C LYS A 179 -11.82 24.13 -23.11
N PHE A 180 -11.69 22.81 -23.07
CA PHE A 180 -11.82 21.95 -24.24
C PHE A 180 -13.21 22.03 -24.87
N VAL A 181 -14.27 22.08 -24.05
CA VAL A 181 -15.65 22.28 -24.53
C VAL A 181 -15.82 23.65 -25.17
N SER A 182 -15.27 24.71 -24.56
CA SER A 182 -15.37 26.08 -25.09
C SER A 182 -14.64 26.27 -26.43
N GLU A 183 -13.54 25.56 -26.64
CA GLU A 183 -12.75 25.59 -27.87
C GLU A 183 -13.27 24.61 -28.94
N GLY A 184 -14.30 23.82 -28.64
CA GLY A 184 -14.84 22.81 -29.56
C GLY A 184 -13.87 21.64 -29.85
N ARG A 185 -12.95 21.35 -28.92
CA ARG A 185 -11.98 20.23 -29.02
C ARG A 185 -12.58 18.89 -28.62
N ILE A 186 -11.77 17.83 -28.60
CA ILE A 186 -12.18 16.52 -28.07
C ILE A 186 -12.78 16.69 -26.67
N ASN A 187 -14.03 16.26 -26.50
CA ASN A 187 -14.75 16.36 -25.24
C ASN A 187 -14.28 15.26 -24.26
N TYR A 188 -13.09 15.45 -23.67
CA TYR A 188 -12.57 14.57 -22.63
C TYR A 188 -13.45 14.63 -21.40
N SER A 189 -13.93 13.47 -20.93
CA SER A 189 -14.62 13.41 -19.64
C SER A 189 -13.69 13.82 -18.49
N GLN A 190 -14.16 14.68 -17.59
CA GLN A 190 -13.40 15.15 -16.42
C GLN A 190 -12.72 13.99 -15.64
N LYS A 191 -13.42 12.86 -15.50
CA LYS A 191 -12.92 11.67 -14.79
C LYS A 191 -11.75 10.97 -15.49
N THR A 192 -11.60 11.17 -16.79
CA THR A 192 -10.61 10.48 -17.63
C THR A 192 -9.33 11.28 -17.86
N ILE A 193 -9.37 12.60 -17.66
CA ILE A 193 -8.24 13.51 -17.88
C ILE A 193 -7.03 13.10 -17.03
N GLY A 194 -7.23 12.86 -15.73
CA GLY A 194 -6.16 12.45 -14.81
C GLY A 194 -5.49 11.14 -15.24
N THR A 195 -6.27 10.11 -15.56
CA THR A 195 -5.74 8.83 -16.05
C THR A 195 -5.00 8.99 -17.38
N ARG A 196 -5.52 9.77 -18.33
CA ARG A 196 -4.86 10.05 -19.62
C ARG A 196 -3.51 10.73 -19.40
N PHE A 197 -3.47 11.78 -18.57
CA PHE A 197 -2.23 12.48 -18.19
C PHE A 197 -1.19 11.57 -17.56
N CYS A 198 -1.57 10.74 -16.58
CA CYS A 198 -0.64 9.82 -15.93
C CYS A 198 -0.02 8.83 -16.92
N ARG A 199 -0.80 8.35 -17.90
CA ARG A 199 -0.29 7.44 -18.93
C ARG A 199 0.66 8.15 -19.89
N MET A 200 0.33 9.37 -20.34
CA MET A 200 1.23 10.20 -21.16
C MET A 200 2.54 10.48 -20.42
N ARG A 201 2.45 10.91 -19.15
CA ARG A 201 3.63 11.22 -18.34
C ARG A 201 4.58 10.03 -18.19
N ARG A 202 4.07 8.82 -17.95
CA ARG A 202 4.90 7.61 -17.89
C ARG A 202 5.63 7.38 -19.21
N PHE A 203 4.91 7.41 -20.33
CA PHE A 203 5.51 7.22 -21.65
C PHE A 203 6.59 8.27 -21.95
N ILE A 204 6.34 9.54 -21.60
CA ILE A 204 7.30 10.64 -21.82
C ILE A 204 8.55 10.46 -20.95
N VAL A 205 8.41 10.00 -19.70
CA VAL A 205 9.56 9.70 -18.83
C VAL A 205 10.38 8.56 -19.44
N ASP A 206 9.73 7.46 -19.83
CA ASP A 206 10.42 6.31 -20.44
C ASP A 206 11.14 6.71 -21.75
N ASP A 207 10.49 7.51 -22.62
CA ASP A 207 11.10 8.03 -23.85
C ASP A 207 12.28 8.97 -23.55
N THR A 208 12.16 9.82 -22.53
CA THR A 208 13.24 10.72 -22.12
C THR A 208 14.45 9.95 -21.59
N ASP A 209 14.23 8.91 -20.79
CA ASP A 209 15.28 8.02 -20.29
C ASP A 209 16.02 7.33 -21.45
N GLU A 210 15.29 6.84 -22.46
CA GLU A 210 15.88 6.26 -23.66
C GLU A 210 16.64 7.30 -24.50
N ARG A 211 16.12 8.52 -24.63
CA ARG A 211 16.82 9.62 -25.31
C ARG A 211 18.12 9.98 -24.57
N LEU A 212 18.12 10.02 -23.24
CA LEU A 212 19.31 10.29 -22.42
C LEU A 212 20.36 9.18 -22.59
N LYS A 213 19.96 7.90 -22.51
CA LYS A 213 20.87 6.76 -22.73
C LYS A 213 21.52 6.78 -24.11
N ASN A 214 20.76 7.18 -25.13
CA ASN A 214 21.23 7.28 -26.51
C ASN A 214 21.99 8.59 -26.81
N GLY A 215 22.18 9.48 -25.83
CA GLY A 215 22.81 10.78 -26.01
C GLY A 215 22.02 11.76 -26.90
N LYS A 216 20.72 11.53 -27.10
CA LYS A 216 19.80 12.40 -27.85
C LYS A 216 19.15 13.48 -26.98
N ALA A 217 19.17 13.29 -25.66
CA ALA A 217 18.77 14.29 -24.68
C ALA A 217 19.97 14.64 -23.80
N VAL A 218 19.95 15.85 -23.24
CA VAL A 218 21.00 16.39 -22.37
C VAL A 218 20.35 16.97 -21.13
N TRP A 219 21.02 16.82 -19.99
CA TRP A 219 20.61 17.45 -18.74
C TRP A 219 20.88 18.95 -18.76
N PHE A 220 19.90 19.76 -18.40
CA PHE A 220 20.11 21.20 -18.26
C PHE A 220 20.83 21.54 -16.95
N GLU A 221 21.59 22.64 -16.93
CA GLU A 221 22.31 23.10 -15.73
C GLU A 221 21.38 23.33 -14.53
N SER A 222 20.20 23.91 -14.79
CA SER A 222 19.16 24.11 -13.78
C SER A 222 18.71 22.78 -13.15
N GLU A 223 18.55 21.72 -13.93
CA GLU A 223 18.17 20.39 -13.45
C GLU A 223 19.30 19.72 -12.68
N GLN A 224 20.54 19.82 -13.18
CA GLN A 224 21.72 19.28 -12.52
C GLN A 224 21.93 19.92 -11.14
N SER A 225 21.70 21.24 -11.03
CA SER A 225 21.83 21.96 -9.76
C SER A 225 20.81 21.51 -8.70
N LEU A 226 19.64 21.02 -9.13
CA LEU A 226 18.59 20.54 -8.24
C LEU A 226 18.81 19.09 -7.78
N LEU A 227 19.62 18.32 -8.50
CA LEU A 227 19.77 16.88 -8.26
C LEU A 227 20.30 16.54 -6.85
N PRO A 228 21.32 17.23 -6.29
CA PRO A 228 21.77 16.97 -4.92
C PRO A 228 20.66 17.21 -3.88
N ASN A 229 19.90 18.30 -4.03
CA ASN A 229 18.80 18.63 -3.11
C ASN A 229 17.68 17.59 -3.18
N ALA A 230 17.32 17.17 -4.40
CA ALA A 230 16.32 16.12 -4.62
C ALA A 230 16.76 14.78 -4.00
N PHE A 231 18.04 14.43 -4.10
CA PHE A 231 18.60 13.22 -3.50
C PHE A 231 18.57 13.26 -1.97
N THR A 232 18.96 14.37 -1.35
CA THR A 232 18.91 14.56 0.11
C THR A 232 17.46 14.45 0.60
N PHE A 233 16.53 15.16 -0.02
CA PHE A 233 15.10 15.09 0.30
C PHE A 233 14.55 13.66 0.22
N ALA A 234 14.87 12.93 -0.87
CA ALA A 234 14.41 11.55 -1.04
C ALA A 234 15.00 10.62 0.03
N THR A 235 16.29 10.79 0.34
CA THR A 235 16.98 10.03 1.39
C THR A 235 16.35 10.25 2.75
N GLU A 236 16.09 11.50 3.13
CA GLU A 236 15.44 11.85 4.41
C GLU A 236 14.04 11.25 4.51
N LYS A 237 13.24 11.35 3.44
CA LYS A 237 11.90 10.78 3.39
C LYS A 237 11.92 9.25 3.56
N ILE A 238 12.81 8.56 2.85
CA ILE A 238 13.00 7.10 2.98
C ILE A 238 13.47 6.74 4.40
N GLN A 239 14.38 7.52 5.00
CA GLN A 239 14.83 7.28 6.37
C GLN A 239 13.71 7.48 7.39
N LYS A 240 12.83 8.47 7.21
CA LYS A 240 11.63 8.67 8.05
C LYS A 240 10.68 7.48 7.93
N GLU A 241 10.39 7.02 6.71
CA GLU A 241 9.56 5.84 6.46
C GLU A 241 10.17 4.57 7.05
N ARG A 242 11.48 4.37 6.91
CA ARG A 242 12.20 3.24 7.51
C ARG A 242 12.08 3.24 9.03
N ARG A 243 12.29 4.39 9.69
CA ARG A 243 12.10 4.54 11.15
C ARG A 243 10.66 4.20 11.56
N ALA A 244 9.67 4.67 10.79
CA ALA A 244 8.27 4.37 11.03
C ALA A 244 7.95 2.86 10.90
N LEU A 245 8.49 2.20 9.86
CA LEU A 245 8.36 0.74 9.68
C LEU A 245 9.05 -0.05 10.80
N GLU A 246 10.24 0.38 11.23
CA GLU A 246 10.95 -0.23 12.33
C GLU A 246 10.18 -0.10 13.65
N LYS A 247 9.58 1.07 13.92
CA LYS A 247 8.67 1.26 15.06
C LYS A 247 7.45 0.34 14.96
N ARG A 248 6.76 0.35 13.81
CA ARG A 248 5.57 -0.48 13.57
C ARG A 248 5.87 -1.97 13.75
N LYS A 249 7.04 -2.45 13.34
CA LYS A 249 7.49 -3.83 13.58
C LYS A 249 7.47 -4.16 15.07
N TRP A 250 7.97 -3.28 15.92
CA TRP A 250 8.01 -3.50 17.37
C TRP A 250 6.64 -3.34 18.04
N ASP A 251 5.79 -2.44 17.52
CA ASP A 251 4.40 -2.34 17.96
C ASP A 251 3.65 -3.66 17.70
N LEU A 252 3.86 -4.28 16.55
CA LEU A 252 3.29 -5.61 16.24
C LEU A 252 3.83 -6.72 17.17
N VAL A 253 5.10 -6.64 17.57
CA VAL A 253 5.68 -7.57 18.56
C VAL A 253 5.01 -7.38 19.92
N ALA A 254 4.79 -6.13 20.34
CA ALA A 254 4.10 -5.82 21.59
C ALA A 254 2.64 -6.30 21.55
N GLU A 255 1.91 -6.07 20.46
CA GLU A 255 0.55 -6.56 20.26
C GLU A 255 0.50 -8.09 20.33
N TYR A 256 1.46 -8.77 19.68
CA TYR A 256 1.56 -10.23 19.75
C TYR A 256 1.75 -10.71 21.19
N ILE A 257 2.65 -10.08 21.95
CA ILE A 257 2.87 -10.42 23.37
C ILE A 257 1.59 -10.19 24.18
N GLN A 258 0.91 -9.05 23.99
CA GLN A 258 -0.32 -8.72 24.69
C GLN A 258 -1.45 -9.70 24.38
N LYS A 259 -1.54 -10.20 23.13
CA LYS A 259 -2.53 -11.20 22.74
C LYS A 259 -2.35 -12.53 23.48
N HIS A 260 -1.11 -12.92 23.78
CA HIS A 260 -0.79 -14.17 24.47
C HIS A 260 -0.71 -14.02 25.99
N GLU A 261 -0.30 -12.85 26.46
CA GLU A 261 -0.20 -12.48 27.86
C GLU A 261 -0.93 -11.15 28.07
N PRO A 262 -2.27 -11.14 28.27
CA PRO A 262 -3.08 -9.91 28.31
C PRO A 262 -2.67 -8.90 29.37
N THR A 263 -1.99 -9.38 30.42
CA THR A 263 -1.46 -8.54 31.48
C THR A 263 -0.22 -7.75 31.02
N ALA A 264 0.49 -8.20 29.97
CA ALA A 264 1.76 -7.66 29.51
C ALA A 264 1.56 -6.45 28.59
N MET A 265 1.32 -5.28 29.20
CA MET A 265 1.18 -4.00 28.50
C MET A 265 2.55 -3.35 28.32
N PHE A 266 3.37 -3.91 27.44
CA PHE A 266 4.68 -3.35 27.08
C PHE A 266 4.56 -2.45 25.85
N SER A 267 5.35 -1.38 25.78
CA SER A 267 5.52 -0.61 24.55
C SER A 267 6.41 -1.36 23.55
N GLY A 268 6.28 -1.04 22.26
CA GLY A 268 7.17 -1.59 21.22
C GLY A 268 8.66 -1.36 21.55
N ASP A 269 9.01 -0.17 22.04
CA ASP A 269 10.38 0.16 22.44
C ASP A 269 10.90 -0.70 23.61
N ALA A 270 10.05 -1.00 24.60
CA ALA A 270 10.43 -1.90 25.70
C ALA A 270 10.69 -3.32 25.18
N CYS A 271 9.86 -3.81 24.27
CA CYS A 271 10.05 -5.11 23.62
C CYS A 271 11.35 -5.14 22.79
N ARG A 272 11.64 -4.07 22.05
CA ARG A 272 12.88 -3.92 21.27
C ARG A 272 14.11 -3.98 22.18
N GLN A 273 14.17 -3.16 23.22
CA GLN A 273 15.33 -3.11 24.13
C GLN A 273 15.57 -4.47 24.79
N GLN A 274 14.52 -5.14 25.24
CA GLN A 274 14.63 -6.46 25.83
C GLN A 274 15.13 -7.49 24.82
N TYR A 275 14.65 -7.46 23.57
CA TYR A 275 15.10 -8.34 22.50
C TYR A 275 16.58 -8.10 22.14
N GLU A 276 17.00 -6.84 22.00
CA GLU A 276 18.40 -6.50 21.75
C GLU A 276 19.30 -6.97 22.89
N ALA A 277 18.84 -6.86 24.14
CA ALA A 277 19.56 -7.38 25.30
C ALA A 277 19.66 -8.91 25.26
N LEU A 278 18.62 -9.61 24.80
CA LEU A 278 18.61 -11.07 24.64
C LEU A 278 19.63 -11.53 23.60
N ILE A 279 19.65 -10.90 22.41
CA ILE A 279 20.64 -11.23 21.37
C ILE A 279 22.07 -10.99 21.86
N ARG A 280 22.29 -9.89 22.58
CA ARG A 280 23.61 -9.55 23.13
C ARG A 280 24.03 -10.43 24.31
N GLY A 281 23.14 -11.31 24.81
CA GLY A 281 23.38 -12.09 26.03
C GLY A 281 23.43 -11.23 27.31
N LYS A 282 22.96 -9.97 27.25
CA LYS A 282 22.93 -9.01 28.35
C LYS A 282 21.53 -8.83 28.95
N ALA A 283 20.56 -9.64 28.53
CA ALA A 283 19.20 -9.55 29.04
C ALA A 283 19.16 -9.75 30.55
N PRO A 284 18.42 -8.91 31.30
CA PRO A 284 18.15 -9.15 32.69
C PRO A 284 17.54 -10.55 32.88
N VAL A 285 18.06 -11.30 33.86
CA VAL A 285 17.51 -12.61 34.21
C VAL A 285 16.08 -12.42 34.71
N PRO A 286 15.08 -13.14 34.16
CA PRO A 286 13.70 -13.03 34.61
C PRO A 286 13.58 -13.23 36.12
N PRO A 287 12.72 -12.44 36.81
CA PRO A 287 12.63 -12.48 38.27
C PRO A 287 12.30 -13.88 38.81
N GLU A 288 11.59 -14.71 38.04
CA GLU A 288 11.26 -16.10 38.41
C GLU A 288 12.49 -17.02 38.50
N LYS A 289 13.58 -16.70 37.79
CA LYS A 289 14.81 -17.51 37.75
C LYS A 289 15.90 -16.97 38.67
N GLN A 290 15.71 -15.80 39.27
CA GLN A 290 16.70 -15.21 40.16
C GLN A 290 16.72 -15.95 41.51
N ARG A 291 17.93 -16.31 42.00
CA ARG A 291 18.10 -16.99 43.31
C ARG A 291 17.75 -16.10 44.50
N ARG A 292 17.97 -14.79 44.37
CA ARG A 292 17.67 -13.78 45.39
C ARG A 292 16.92 -12.64 44.70
N LEU A 293 15.64 -12.51 44.99
CA LEU A 293 14.85 -11.37 44.54
C LEU A 293 14.95 -10.24 45.56
N SER A 294 15.01 -9.00 45.07
CA SER A 294 14.81 -7.85 45.96
C SER A 294 13.38 -7.88 46.53
N PRO A 295 13.14 -7.37 47.75
CA PRO A 295 11.79 -7.30 48.32
C PRO A 295 10.79 -6.59 47.40
N GLN A 296 11.25 -5.55 46.68
CA GLN A 296 10.43 -4.81 45.72
C GLN A 296 10.05 -5.67 44.52
N THR A 297 11.02 -6.36 43.89
CA THR A 297 10.76 -7.23 42.73
C THR A 297 9.88 -8.43 43.10
N ALA A 298 10.05 -8.98 44.32
CA ALA A 298 9.19 -10.04 44.83
C ALA A 298 7.74 -9.57 45.01
N GLY A 299 7.52 -8.36 45.51
CA GLY A 299 6.20 -7.74 45.62
C GLY A 299 5.51 -7.56 44.26
N LEU A 300 6.25 -7.04 43.27
CA LEU A 300 5.76 -6.89 41.89
C LEU A 300 5.39 -8.23 41.25
N LEU A 301 6.23 -9.26 41.43
CA LEU A 301 5.97 -10.60 40.92
C LEU A 301 4.72 -11.23 41.57
N ALA A 302 4.55 -11.06 42.88
CA ALA A 302 3.36 -11.54 43.58
C ALA A 302 2.08 -10.83 43.12
N ALA A 303 2.12 -9.50 42.96
CA ALA A 303 1.01 -8.73 42.42
C ALA A 303 0.64 -9.17 41.00
N ARG A 304 1.66 -9.39 40.15
CA ARG A 304 1.48 -9.90 38.80
C ARG A 304 0.82 -11.27 38.76
N ARG A 305 1.26 -12.21 39.60
CA ARG A 305 0.66 -13.54 39.71
C ARG A 305 -0.82 -13.48 40.11
N LYS A 306 -1.17 -12.58 41.04
CA LYS A 306 -2.58 -12.35 41.44
C LYS A 306 -3.43 -11.84 40.27
N GLN A 307 -2.93 -10.87 39.50
CA GLN A 307 -3.63 -10.37 38.31
C GLN A 307 -3.87 -11.47 37.27
N VAL A 308 -2.84 -12.26 36.95
CA VAL A 308 -2.95 -13.37 36.00
C VAL A 308 -3.94 -14.43 36.50
N ALA A 309 -3.92 -14.76 37.78
CA ALA A 309 -4.88 -15.70 38.38
C ALA A 309 -6.32 -15.19 38.28
N TYR A 310 -6.54 -13.89 38.52
CA TYR A 310 -7.85 -13.25 38.42
C TYR A 310 -8.38 -13.27 36.98
N ILE A 311 -7.56 -12.90 35.98
CA ILE A 311 -7.98 -12.96 34.57
C ILE A 311 -8.31 -14.40 34.15
N LYS A 312 -7.51 -15.38 34.56
CA LYS A 312 -7.80 -16.80 34.30
C LYS A 312 -9.10 -17.27 34.95
N GLN A 313 -9.49 -16.73 36.10
CA GLN A 313 -10.79 -17.02 36.71
C GLN A 313 -11.92 -16.43 35.88
N LEU A 314 -11.78 -15.19 35.39
CA LEU A 314 -12.75 -14.54 34.51
C LEU A 314 -12.89 -15.23 33.15
N GLU A 315 -11.82 -15.78 32.61
CA GLU A 315 -11.86 -16.57 31.36
C GLU A 315 -12.60 -17.90 31.52
N LYS A 316 -12.55 -18.50 32.72
CA LYS A 316 -13.27 -19.74 33.06
C LYS A 316 -14.73 -19.50 33.42
N ALA A 317 -15.06 -18.32 33.95
CA ALA A 317 -16.44 -17.96 34.21
C ALA A 317 -17.18 -17.91 32.86
N ASP A 318 -18.28 -18.66 32.74
CA ASP A 318 -19.05 -18.71 31.51
C ASP A 318 -19.41 -17.29 31.07
N ARG A 319 -18.94 -16.91 29.88
CA ARG A 319 -19.38 -15.66 29.27
C ARG A 319 -20.88 -15.81 29.01
N PRO A 320 -21.73 -14.91 29.51
CA PRO A 320 -23.15 -14.94 29.18
C PRO A 320 -23.25 -14.90 27.65
N LYS A 321 -23.95 -15.89 27.08
CA LYS A 321 -24.25 -15.92 25.64
C LYS A 321 -25.17 -14.72 25.37
N VAL A 322 -24.60 -13.68 24.77
CA VAL A 322 -25.35 -12.55 24.20
C VAL A 322 -25.75 -12.90 22.78
#